data_AF-A0A936FQR8-F1
#
_entry.id   AF-A0A936FQR8-F1
#
_cell.length_a   1.000
_cell.length_b   1.000
_cell.length_c   1.000
_cell.angle_alpha   90.00
_cell.angle_beta   90.00
_cell.angle_gamma   90.00
#
_symmetry.space_group_name_H-M   'P 1'
#
loop_
_entity.id
_entity.type
_entity.pdbx_description
1 polymer ?
#
loop_
_entity_poly.entity_id
_entity_poly.type
_entity_poly.pdbx_seq_one_letter_code
_entity_poly.pdbx_strand_id
1 'polypeptide(L)'
;MAEIRPRWEWRSFGQRFGNAEARLAKLTPGGVQESDEVYLLSGAGDNVKVRDKLMDIKVLREVDEYGLEQWTPVMKAEFPLSAATAAEVLAALRLPAPALTRTQYTQDEFLAAFAAPGSPIRVAKVHKRRVRYTVEGCMGELSDVIANGRATRTIAVESEDAAAVVRAVKELGLEGYANTSYPRGLIALLDGEPERYAVIDAGTNSIKFHIGERDADGRWRAVVDRAEMTRLGEGLAENGVIIDAALERTATAIAGMVDEARRHGVRAIAAVGTAGLRIASNGSEVVATIRQRTGVRIEVIAGEEEGRLAYVAAKSGLGLKTGSLVVFDTGGGSSQFTFGHDSVVDDRFSVDVGAVRYTERFGLDRAVSPAVLREAMAAIAADLVRIDGRPVPDALVGMGGAVTNITAVSHGLATYDPAIVQGSVLDRAEIDRQIELYRSRDADARRTIVGLQPKRAEVILAGACIVRTIMDKLGKERFTVSDRGLRHGVLAERFGA
;
A
#
# COMPACT_ATOMS: atom_id res chain seq x y z
N MET A 1 -30.11 37.58 -4.49
CA MET A 1 -29.70 36.20 -4.16
C MET A 1 -28.19 36.16 -4.18
N ALA A 2 -27.54 35.56 -3.18
CA ALA A 2 -26.09 35.36 -3.25
C ALA A 2 -25.76 34.53 -4.49
N GLU A 3 -24.72 34.91 -5.22
CA GLU A 3 -24.29 34.23 -6.43
C GLU A 3 -23.95 32.77 -6.08
N ILE A 4 -24.63 31.82 -6.73
CA ILE A 4 -24.32 30.40 -6.56
C ILE A 4 -23.03 30.12 -7.32
N ARG A 5 -21.95 29.91 -6.59
CA ARG A 5 -20.64 29.65 -7.16
C ARG A 5 -20.31 28.15 -7.08
N PRO A 6 -20.07 27.49 -8.23
CA PRO A 6 -19.57 26.11 -8.24
C PRO A 6 -18.25 26.01 -7.49
N ARG A 7 -18.02 24.87 -6.83
CA ARG A 7 -16.78 24.62 -6.09
C ARG A 7 -16.20 23.28 -6.51
N TRP A 8 -14.89 23.28 -6.72
CA TRP A 8 -14.09 22.08 -6.88
C TRP A 8 -13.89 21.43 -5.53
N GLU A 9 -14.13 20.13 -5.45
CA GLU A 9 -14.02 19.34 -4.22
C GLU A 9 -13.09 18.14 -4.45
N TRP A 10 -12.15 17.98 -3.53
CA TRP A 10 -11.45 16.73 -3.29
C TRP A 10 -11.93 16.14 -1.98
N ARG A 11 -12.26 14.85 -1.96
CA ARG A 11 -12.63 14.12 -0.75
C ARG A 11 -12.12 12.70 -0.78
N SER A 12 -11.42 12.31 0.27
CA SER A 12 -10.94 10.94 0.46
C SER A 12 -11.60 10.29 1.67
N PHE A 13 -11.95 9.01 1.55
CA PHE A 13 -12.53 8.18 2.60
C PHE A 13 -11.49 7.20 3.16
N GLY A 14 -11.47 7.01 4.47
CA GLY A 14 -10.58 6.06 5.13
C GLY A 14 -10.77 6.04 6.64
N GLN A 15 -10.11 5.11 7.32
CA GLN A 15 -10.09 5.08 8.79
C GLN A 15 -9.02 6.01 9.38
N ARG A 16 -7.94 6.24 8.63
CA ARG A 16 -6.81 7.11 8.94
C ARG A 16 -6.24 7.69 7.65
N PHE A 17 -5.55 8.81 7.77
CA PHE A 17 -4.85 9.46 6.65
C PHE A 17 -3.36 9.73 6.94
N GLY A 18 -2.85 9.23 8.06
CA GLY A 18 -1.43 9.22 8.39
C GLY A 18 -0.81 10.62 8.30
N ASN A 19 0.11 10.81 7.36
CA ASN A 19 0.79 12.10 7.15
C ASN A 19 -0.17 13.27 6.93
N ALA A 20 -1.33 13.07 6.30
CA ALA A 20 -2.28 14.16 6.08
C ALA A 20 -2.89 14.67 7.40
N GLU A 21 -3.23 13.77 8.32
CA GLU A 21 -3.69 14.12 9.67
C GLU A 21 -2.59 14.82 10.46
N ALA A 22 -1.35 14.33 10.38
CA ALA A 22 -0.20 14.97 11.03
C ALA A 22 0.08 16.38 10.50
N ARG A 23 -0.16 16.64 9.21
CA ARG A 23 -0.05 17.98 8.61
C ARG A 23 -1.20 18.89 9.05
N LEU A 24 -2.43 18.41 9.02
CA LEU A 24 -3.60 19.16 9.53
C LEU A 24 -3.45 19.51 11.01
N ALA A 25 -2.90 18.61 11.83
CA ALA A 25 -2.68 18.84 13.26
C ALA A 25 -1.68 19.97 13.56
N LYS A 26 -0.84 20.37 12.60
CA LYS A 26 0.07 21.51 12.72
C LYS A 26 -0.61 22.85 12.39
N LEU A 27 -1.80 22.82 11.79
CA LEU A 27 -2.57 24.00 11.44
C LEU A 27 -3.53 24.37 12.58
N THR A 28 -3.82 25.67 12.72
CA THR A 28 -4.84 26.15 13.66
C THR A 28 -6.24 25.78 13.15
N PRO A 29 -7.06 25.05 13.93
CA PRO A 29 -8.42 24.76 13.55
C PRO A 29 -9.28 26.03 13.48
N GLY A 30 -10.06 26.20 12.42
CA GLY A 30 -11.04 27.29 12.29
C GLY A 30 -12.32 27.06 13.11
N GLY A 31 -12.55 25.83 13.58
CA GLY A 31 -13.69 25.47 14.42
C GLY A 31 -14.09 24.01 14.28
N VAL A 32 -14.97 23.56 15.18
CA VAL A 32 -15.60 22.24 15.15
C VAL A 32 -17.09 22.41 14.89
N GLN A 33 -17.64 21.62 13.98
CA GLN A 33 -19.08 21.58 13.70
C GLN A 33 -19.58 20.13 13.73
N GLU A 34 -20.70 19.93 14.43
CA GLU A 34 -21.45 18.68 14.40
C GLU A 34 -22.77 18.87 13.63
N SER A 35 -23.23 17.80 12.98
CA SER A 35 -24.52 17.80 12.29
C SER A 35 -25.05 16.39 12.08
N ASP A 36 -26.36 16.24 12.21
CA ASP A 36 -27.09 15.08 11.72
C ASP A 36 -27.69 15.38 10.34
N GLU A 37 -27.41 14.51 9.38
CA GLU A 37 -27.80 14.65 7.99
C GLU A 37 -28.46 13.35 7.51
N VAL A 38 -29.47 13.45 6.65
CA VAL A 38 -30.08 12.30 5.98
C VAL A 38 -29.71 12.37 4.49
N TYR A 39 -28.90 11.43 4.02
CA TYR A 39 -28.56 11.31 2.61
C TYR A 39 -29.55 10.39 1.90
N LEU A 40 -29.98 10.83 0.72
CA LEU A 40 -30.76 10.02 -0.21
C LEU A 40 -29.81 9.51 -1.29
N LEU A 41 -29.55 8.21 -1.29
CA LEU A 41 -28.57 7.59 -2.16
C LEU A 41 -29.26 6.81 -3.27
N SER A 42 -28.86 7.07 -4.51
CA SER A 42 -29.14 6.19 -5.65
C SER A 42 -27.82 5.83 -6.34
N GLY A 43 -27.75 4.69 -7.03
CA GLY A 43 -26.50 4.19 -7.64
C GLY A 43 -25.87 5.09 -8.72
N ALA A 44 -26.56 6.13 -9.19
CA ALA A 44 -26.07 7.06 -10.21
C ALA A 44 -26.42 8.54 -9.92
N GLY A 45 -26.93 8.85 -8.73
CA GLY A 45 -27.51 10.16 -8.40
C GLY A 45 -26.51 11.23 -7.99
N ASP A 46 -26.98 12.48 -8.04
CA ASP A 46 -26.31 13.65 -7.48
C ASP A 46 -26.32 13.64 -5.94
N ASN A 47 -25.66 14.62 -5.31
CA ASN A 47 -25.60 14.71 -3.86
C ASN A 47 -26.88 15.36 -3.31
N VAL A 48 -27.77 14.51 -2.80
CA VAL A 48 -29.06 14.89 -2.22
C VAL A 48 -29.06 14.57 -0.72
N LYS A 49 -29.31 15.60 0.09
CA LYS A 49 -29.34 15.45 1.54
C LYS A 49 -30.38 16.34 2.21
N VAL A 50 -30.76 15.96 3.41
CA VAL A 50 -31.60 16.76 4.31
C VAL A 50 -30.82 17.06 5.58
N ARG A 51 -30.81 18.31 6.00
CA ARG A 51 -30.25 18.76 7.29
C ARG A 51 -31.17 19.83 7.88
N ASP A 52 -31.56 19.71 9.14
CA ASP A 52 -32.45 20.67 9.82
C ASP A 52 -33.73 20.97 9.00
N LYS A 53 -34.37 19.92 8.45
CA LYS A 53 -35.54 20.02 7.54
C LYS A 53 -35.30 20.79 6.24
N LEU A 54 -34.05 21.10 5.88
CA LEU A 54 -33.68 21.70 4.62
C LEU A 54 -33.17 20.62 3.66
N MET A 55 -33.87 20.42 2.54
CA MET A 55 -33.41 19.66 1.39
C MET A 55 -32.34 20.46 0.63
N ASP A 56 -31.19 19.85 0.37
CA ASP A 56 -30.05 20.43 -0.35
C ASP A 56 -29.64 19.48 -1.49
N ILE A 57 -29.61 19.99 -2.72
CA ILE A 57 -29.17 19.25 -3.90
C ILE A 57 -27.93 19.94 -4.47
N LYS A 58 -26.84 19.18 -4.57
CA LYS A 58 -25.67 19.56 -5.36
C LYS A 58 -25.52 18.63 -6.55
N VAL A 59 -25.41 19.21 -7.74
CA VAL A 59 -25.23 18.47 -9.00
C VAL A 59 -23.77 18.50 -9.40
N LEU A 60 -23.26 17.34 -9.85
CA LEU A 60 -21.92 17.24 -10.44
C LEU A 60 -21.93 17.88 -11.83
N ARG A 61 -21.08 18.87 -12.07
CA ARG A 61 -20.97 19.55 -13.36
C ARG A 61 -19.94 18.90 -14.26
N GLU A 62 -18.74 18.72 -13.73
CA GLU A 62 -17.61 18.19 -14.47
C GLU A 62 -16.59 17.56 -13.52
N VAL A 63 -15.70 16.76 -14.13
CA VAL A 63 -14.53 16.17 -13.50
C VAL A 63 -13.33 16.56 -14.34
N ASP A 64 -12.29 17.14 -13.74
CA ASP A 64 -11.10 17.56 -14.47
C ASP A 64 -10.11 16.40 -14.70
N GLU A 65 -8.98 16.70 -15.34
CA GLU A 65 -7.91 15.73 -15.62
C GLU A 65 -7.23 15.18 -14.36
N TYR A 66 -7.33 15.88 -13.22
CA TYR A 66 -6.82 15.46 -11.93
C TYR A 66 -7.85 14.66 -11.11
N GLY A 67 -9.06 14.48 -11.64
CA GLY A 67 -10.16 13.81 -10.97
C GLY A 67 -10.87 14.68 -9.93
N LEU A 68 -10.65 15.99 -9.90
CA LEU A 68 -11.41 16.91 -9.06
C LEU A 68 -12.85 17.01 -9.56
N GLU A 69 -13.80 17.04 -8.63
CA GLU A 69 -15.23 17.10 -8.95
C GLU A 69 -15.74 18.53 -8.72
N GLN A 70 -16.36 19.15 -9.72
CA GLN A 70 -17.00 20.46 -9.55
C GLN A 70 -18.48 20.31 -9.23
N TRP A 71 -18.88 20.76 -8.04
CA TRP A 71 -20.25 20.65 -7.54
C TRP A 71 -20.95 22.00 -7.50
N THR A 72 -22.18 22.05 -8.00
CA THR A 72 -23.03 23.26 -7.94
C THR A 72 -24.26 23.01 -7.07
N PRO A 73 -24.50 23.80 -6.01
CA PRO A 73 -25.78 23.80 -5.31
C PRO A 73 -26.89 24.28 -6.27
N VAL A 74 -27.89 23.45 -6.56
CA VAL A 74 -28.98 23.80 -7.49
C VAL A 74 -30.31 24.03 -6.79
N MET A 75 -30.50 23.47 -5.59
CA MET A 75 -31.73 23.60 -4.83
C MET A 75 -31.43 23.65 -3.33
N LYS A 76 -32.13 24.56 -2.64
CA LYS A 76 -32.35 24.52 -1.20
C LYS A 76 -33.84 24.76 -0.92
N ALA A 77 -34.51 23.80 -0.30
CA ALA A 77 -35.94 23.89 -0.01
C ALA A 77 -36.24 23.33 1.38
N GLU A 78 -36.99 24.09 2.18
CA GLU A 78 -37.43 23.63 3.50
C GLU A 78 -38.68 22.75 3.36
N PHE A 79 -38.76 21.69 4.17
CA PHE A 79 -39.97 20.88 4.23
C PHE A 79 -41.14 21.66 4.87
N PRO A 80 -42.39 21.48 4.42
CA PRO A 80 -42.83 20.50 3.41
C PRO A 80 -42.50 20.91 1.97
N LEU A 81 -42.11 19.93 1.14
CA LEU A 81 -41.79 20.15 -0.27
C LEU A 81 -43.06 20.11 -1.13
N SER A 82 -43.16 21.00 -2.11
CA SER A 82 -44.21 20.90 -3.14
C SER A 82 -44.02 19.64 -4.01
N ALA A 83 -45.07 19.19 -4.69
CA ALA A 83 -44.98 18.09 -5.65
C ALA A 83 -43.92 18.35 -6.75
N ALA A 84 -43.86 19.58 -7.28
CA ALA A 84 -42.85 19.96 -8.28
C ALA A 84 -41.43 19.85 -7.71
N THR A 85 -41.20 20.35 -6.49
CA THR A 85 -39.92 20.26 -5.78
C THR A 85 -39.54 18.81 -5.49
N ALA A 86 -40.50 17.95 -5.11
CA ALA A 86 -40.27 16.53 -4.92
C ALA A 86 -39.86 15.82 -6.23
N ALA A 87 -40.44 16.20 -7.37
CA ALA A 87 -40.03 15.70 -8.69
C ALA A 87 -38.59 16.09 -9.04
N GLU A 88 -38.17 17.31 -8.72
CA GLU A 88 -36.78 17.77 -8.91
C GLU A 88 -35.78 16.95 -8.08
N VAL A 89 -36.14 16.58 -6.84
CA VAL A 89 -35.32 15.69 -5.99
C VAL A 89 -35.14 14.32 -6.65
N LEU A 90 -36.24 13.73 -7.16
CA LEU A 90 -36.19 12.43 -7.84
C LEU A 90 -35.37 12.48 -9.14
N ALA A 91 -35.49 13.58 -9.89
CA ALA A 91 -34.70 13.83 -11.09
C ALA A 91 -33.20 13.94 -10.78
N ALA A 92 -32.82 14.63 -9.70
CA ALA A 92 -31.43 14.71 -9.24
C ALA A 92 -30.88 13.34 -8.80
N LEU A 93 -31.73 12.48 -8.25
CA LEU A 93 -31.41 11.09 -7.96
C LEU A 93 -31.40 10.20 -9.21
N ARG A 94 -31.66 10.75 -10.41
CA ARG A 94 -31.78 10.05 -11.69
C ARG A 94 -32.80 8.91 -11.65
N LEU A 95 -33.90 9.15 -10.94
CA LEU A 95 -35.02 8.23 -10.83
C LEU A 95 -36.21 8.75 -11.65
N PRO A 96 -36.99 7.86 -12.26
CA PRO A 96 -38.23 8.26 -12.90
C PRO A 96 -39.17 8.88 -11.86
N ALA A 97 -39.78 10.01 -12.18
CA ALA A 97 -40.80 10.60 -11.32
C ALA A 97 -42.07 9.73 -11.38
N PRO A 98 -42.48 9.06 -10.29
CA PRO A 98 -43.75 8.35 -10.26
C PRO A 98 -44.90 9.35 -10.26
N ALA A 99 -46.13 8.87 -10.46
CA ALA A 99 -47.31 9.71 -10.29
C ALA A 99 -47.37 10.23 -8.84
N LEU A 100 -47.16 11.53 -8.66
CA LEU A 100 -47.18 12.17 -7.35
C LEU A 100 -48.63 12.25 -6.87
N THR A 101 -48.95 11.55 -5.79
CA THR A 101 -50.32 11.46 -5.25
C THR A 101 -50.66 12.57 -4.26
N ARG A 102 -49.67 13.38 -3.84
CA ARG A 102 -49.84 14.51 -2.93
C ARG A 102 -49.36 15.81 -3.58
N THR A 103 -49.97 16.92 -3.20
CA THR A 103 -49.57 18.28 -3.61
C THR A 103 -48.36 18.80 -2.82
N GLN A 104 -48.15 18.29 -1.60
CA GLN A 104 -47.02 18.58 -0.72
C GLN A 104 -46.60 17.33 0.06
N TYR A 105 -45.35 17.27 0.46
CA TYR A 105 -44.78 16.18 1.25
C TYR A 105 -44.05 16.75 2.46
N THR A 106 -44.43 16.35 3.67
CA THR A 106 -43.53 16.45 4.84
C THR A 106 -42.31 15.55 4.67
N GLN A 107 -41.27 15.72 5.49
CA GLN A 107 -40.08 14.88 5.40
C GLN A 107 -40.41 13.39 5.58
N ASP A 108 -41.25 13.06 6.56
CA ASP A 108 -41.63 11.67 6.83
C ASP A 108 -42.50 11.09 5.70
N GLU A 109 -43.43 11.87 5.14
CA GLU A 109 -44.23 11.44 3.99
C GLU A 109 -43.38 11.24 2.72
N PHE A 110 -42.41 12.11 2.49
CA PHE A 110 -41.47 11.97 1.36
C PHE A 110 -40.66 10.69 1.50
N LEU A 111 -40.06 10.46 2.68
CA LEU A 111 -39.27 9.25 2.95
C LEU A 111 -40.12 7.98 2.86
N ALA A 112 -41.37 8.01 3.37
CA ALA A 112 -42.28 6.87 3.27
C ALA A 112 -42.72 6.59 1.82
N ALA A 113 -42.93 7.63 1.01
CA ALA A 113 -43.37 7.48 -0.37
C ALA A 113 -42.24 7.01 -1.30
N PHE A 114 -41.02 7.53 -1.12
CA PHE A 114 -39.95 7.36 -2.11
C PHE A 114 -38.72 6.64 -1.59
N ALA A 115 -38.54 6.46 -0.28
CA ALA A 115 -37.34 5.88 0.32
C ALA A 115 -37.65 4.78 1.35
N ALA A 116 -38.82 4.15 1.23
CA ALA A 116 -39.19 2.97 2.00
C ALA A 116 -38.26 1.78 1.69
N PRO A 117 -38.14 0.80 2.61
CA PRO A 117 -37.36 -0.42 2.36
C PRO A 117 -37.75 -1.09 1.03
N GLY A 118 -36.76 -1.40 0.19
CA GLY A 118 -36.97 -1.95 -1.16
C GLY A 118 -37.14 -0.90 -2.27
N SER A 119 -37.19 0.40 -1.93
CA SER A 119 -37.11 1.50 -2.90
C SER A 119 -35.73 1.58 -3.57
N PRO A 120 -35.65 2.13 -4.81
CA PRO A 120 -34.37 2.54 -5.41
C PRO A 120 -33.61 3.62 -4.62
N ILE A 121 -34.27 4.36 -3.70
CA ILE A 121 -33.59 5.31 -2.81
C ILE A 121 -33.20 4.62 -1.52
N ARG A 122 -31.90 4.57 -1.24
CA ARG A 122 -31.36 4.12 0.04
C ARG A 122 -31.15 5.32 0.96
N VAL A 123 -31.73 5.27 2.16
CA VAL A 123 -31.56 6.30 3.19
C VAL A 123 -30.31 6.02 4.04
N ALA A 124 -29.42 7.00 4.13
CA ALA A 124 -28.29 6.97 5.06
C ALA A 124 -28.44 8.08 6.09
N LYS A 125 -28.65 7.70 7.36
CA LYS A 125 -28.59 8.61 8.51
C LYS A 125 -27.13 8.78 8.88
N VAL A 126 -26.64 10.00 8.80
CA VAL A 126 -25.23 10.33 8.93
C VAL A 126 -25.03 11.37 10.02
N HIS A 127 -24.33 10.98 11.08
CA HIS A 127 -23.78 11.92 12.05
C HIS A 127 -22.37 12.30 11.63
N LYS A 128 -22.04 13.59 11.66
CA LYS A 128 -20.71 14.09 11.29
C LYS A 128 -20.19 15.07 12.31
N ARG A 129 -18.95 14.86 12.74
CA ARG A 129 -18.15 15.82 13.49
C ARG A 129 -16.98 16.28 12.63
N ARG A 130 -16.92 17.57 12.30
CA ARG A 130 -15.95 18.13 11.35
C ARG A 130 -15.06 19.15 12.03
N VAL A 131 -13.76 19.01 11.87
CA VAL A 131 -12.78 20.03 12.23
C VAL A 131 -12.36 20.74 10.94
N ARG A 132 -12.52 22.06 10.91
CA ARG A 132 -12.21 22.88 9.72
C ARG A 132 -10.84 23.51 9.78
N TYR A 133 -10.24 23.67 8.62
CA TYR A 133 -8.91 24.25 8.41
C TYR A 133 -8.90 25.14 7.18
N THR A 134 -7.92 26.03 7.11
CA THR A 134 -7.55 26.71 5.86
C THR A 134 -6.25 26.10 5.36
N VAL A 135 -6.24 25.60 4.13
CA VAL A 135 -5.09 24.93 3.52
C VAL A 135 -4.85 25.54 2.15
N GLU A 136 -3.72 26.21 1.92
CA GLU A 136 -3.44 26.91 0.65
C GLU A 136 -4.60 27.82 0.18
N GLY A 137 -5.27 28.49 1.12
CA GLY A 137 -6.44 29.34 0.86
C GLY A 137 -7.76 28.58 0.57
N CYS A 138 -7.73 27.25 0.55
CA CYS A 138 -8.91 26.40 0.41
C CYS A 138 -9.56 26.11 1.77
N MET A 139 -10.86 25.80 1.77
CA MET A 139 -11.51 25.22 2.94
C MET A 139 -11.16 23.74 3.03
N GLY A 140 -10.45 23.35 4.08
CA GLY A 140 -10.16 21.96 4.41
C GLY A 140 -11.03 21.47 5.57
N GLU A 141 -11.37 20.18 5.59
CA GLU A 141 -12.02 19.55 6.74
C GLU A 141 -11.51 18.12 6.98
N LEU A 142 -11.33 17.78 8.25
CA LEU A 142 -11.21 16.40 8.73
C LEU A 142 -12.51 16.05 9.46
N SER A 143 -13.18 14.99 9.02
CA SER A 143 -14.50 14.60 9.55
C SER A 143 -14.50 13.18 10.08
N ASP A 144 -15.01 13.01 11.30
CA ASP A 144 -15.47 11.73 11.84
C ASP A 144 -16.93 11.54 11.42
N VAL A 145 -17.24 10.39 10.82
CA VAL A 145 -18.53 10.13 10.16
C VAL A 145 -19.09 8.79 10.65
N ILE A 146 -20.34 8.79 11.10
CA ILE A 146 -21.09 7.58 11.42
C ILE A 146 -22.32 7.53 10.52
N ALA A 147 -22.37 6.56 9.61
CA ALA A 147 -23.47 6.35 8.67
C ALA A 147 -24.18 5.02 8.97
N ASN A 148 -25.44 5.06 9.42
CA ASN A 148 -26.21 3.88 9.83
C ASN A 148 -25.41 2.92 10.75
N GLY A 149 -24.66 3.47 11.71
CA GLY A 149 -23.84 2.70 12.65
C GLY A 149 -22.45 2.28 12.15
N ARG A 150 -22.11 2.52 10.87
CA ARG A 150 -20.77 2.27 10.33
C ARG A 150 -19.92 3.54 10.41
N ALA A 151 -18.71 3.41 10.96
CA ALA A 151 -17.78 4.52 11.12
C ALA A 151 -16.78 4.63 9.96
N THR A 152 -16.48 5.86 9.57
CA THR A 152 -15.37 6.21 8.67
C THR A 152 -14.85 7.60 9.02
N ARG A 153 -13.69 7.97 8.49
CA ARG A 153 -13.23 9.36 8.44
C ARG A 153 -13.21 9.85 6.99
N THR A 154 -13.26 11.16 6.81
CA THR A 154 -13.00 11.80 5.52
C THR A 154 -12.11 13.02 5.68
N ILE A 155 -11.16 13.23 4.77
CA ILE A 155 -10.55 14.54 4.56
C ILE A 155 -11.11 15.12 3.27
N ALA A 156 -11.51 16.38 3.30
CA ALA A 156 -11.92 17.10 2.12
C ALA A 156 -11.28 18.49 2.01
N VAL A 157 -11.13 18.94 0.77
CA VAL A 157 -10.64 20.27 0.41
C VAL A 157 -11.54 20.81 -0.69
N GLU A 158 -12.02 22.04 -0.54
CA GLU A 158 -12.84 22.70 -1.56
C GLU A 158 -12.52 24.19 -1.76
N SER A 159 -12.63 24.63 -3.01
CA SER A 159 -12.41 26.02 -3.45
C SER A 159 -13.14 26.29 -4.78
N GLU A 160 -13.32 27.57 -5.11
CA GLU A 160 -13.74 27.98 -6.47
C GLU A 160 -12.58 27.83 -7.48
N ASP A 161 -11.33 27.86 -7.00
CA ASP A 161 -10.13 27.66 -7.81
C ASP A 161 -9.65 26.20 -7.75
N ALA A 162 -9.79 25.47 -8.86
CA ALA A 162 -9.30 24.09 -8.98
C ALA A 162 -7.80 23.97 -8.69
N ALA A 163 -6.99 24.92 -9.17
CA ALA A 163 -5.55 24.88 -8.98
C ALA A 163 -5.18 25.05 -7.50
N ALA A 164 -5.96 25.82 -6.74
CA ALA A 164 -5.80 25.91 -5.29
C ALA A 164 -6.10 24.58 -4.61
N VAL A 165 -7.16 23.86 -5.03
CA VAL A 165 -7.47 22.53 -4.48
C VAL A 165 -6.34 21.55 -4.76
N VAL A 166 -5.78 21.53 -5.99
CA VAL A 166 -4.62 20.69 -6.33
C VAL A 166 -3.42 21.00 -5.43
N ARG A 167 -3.10 22.29 -5.20
CA ARG A 167 -2.02 22.70 -4.30
C ARG A 167 -2.26 22.24 -2.86
N ALA A 168 -3.48 22.41 -2.34
CA ALA A 168 -3.85 21.96 -1.00
C ALA A 168 -3.80 20.43 -0.85
N VAL A 169 -4.30 19.66 -1.83
CA VAL A 169 -4.21 18.19 -1.85
C VAL A 169 -2.75 17.73 -1.80
N LYS A 170 -1.88 18.38 -2.57
CA LYS A 170 -0.43 18.16 -2.55
C LYS A 170 0.19 18.50 -1.19
N GLU A 171 -0.19 19.65 -0.62
CA GLU A 171 0.29 20.10 0.68
C GLU A 171 -0.14 19.15 1.80
N LEU A 172 -1.33 18.55 1.72
CA LEU A 172 -1.77 17.52 2.66
C LEU A 172 -1.19 16.12 2.36
N GLY A 173 -0.60 15.91 1.18
CA GLY A 173 -0.06 14.61 0.79
C GLY A 173 -1.15 13.59 0.44
N LEU A 174 -2.27 14.07 -0.09
CA LEU A 174 -3.43 13.26 -0.47
C LEU A 174 -3.36 12.77 -1.93
N GLU A 175 -2.31 13.09 -2.68
CA GLU A 175 -2.15 12.75 -4.11
C GLU A 175 -2.27 11.24 -4.41
N GLY A 176 -1.94 10.40 -3.44
CA GLY A 176 -2.10 8.94 -3.57
C GLY A 176 -3.52 8.44 -3.32
N TYR A 177 -4.42 9.24 -2.76
CA TYR A 177 -5.77 8.84 -2.40
C TYR A 177 -6.75 9.03 -3.56
N ALA A 178 -7.82 8.25 -3.58
CA ALA A 178 -8.93 8.47 -4.50
C ALA A 178 -9.73 9.70 -4.08
N ASN A 179 -10.10 10.53 -5.06
CA ASN A 179 -11.19 11.47 -4.90
C ASN A 179 -12.51 10.72 -5.05
N THR A 180 -13.37 10.79 -4.04
CA THR A 180 -14.64 10.08 -4.00
C THR A 180 -15.73 11.01 -3.48
N SER A 181 -16.75 11.24 -4.31
CA SER A 181 -17.93 11.99 -3.90
C SER A 181 -18.57 11.44 -2.63
N TYR A 182 -19.18 12.31 -1.83
CA TYR A 182 -19.80 11.91 -0.57
C TYR A 182 -20.85 10.77 -0.75
N PRO A 183 -21.77 10.84 -1.73
CA PRO A 183 -22.74 9.78 -1.96
C PRO A 183 -22.08 8.44 -2.32
N ARG A 184 -21.07 8.44 -3.20
CA ARG A 184 -20.36 7.21 -3.59
C ARG A 184 -19.63 6.58 -2.40
N GLY A 185 -18.96 7.39 -1.59
CA GLY A 185 -18.28 6.91 -0.38
C GLY A 185 -19.24 6.35 0.66
N LEU A 186 -20.42 6.94 0.83
CA LEU A 186 -21.47 6.40 1.70
C LEU A 186 -22.03 5.06 1.19
N ILE A 187 -22.28 4.93 -0.13
CA ILE A 187 -22.72 3.66 -0.72
C ILE A 187 -21.70 2.56 -0.42
N ALA A 188 -20.42 2.79 -0.76
CA ALA A 188 -19.34 1.84 -0.52
C ALA A 188 -19.20 1.45 0.96
N LEU A 189 -19.30 2.43 1.87
CA LEU A 189 -19.29 2.18 3.32
C LEU A 189 -20.45 1.29 3.76
N LEU A 190 -21.66 1.56 3.27
CA LEU A 190 -22.87 0.83 3.64
C LEU A 190 -22.94 -0.57 3.06
N ASP A 191 -22.43 -0.76 1.83
CA ASP A 191 -22.30 -2.08 1.19
C ASP A 191 -21.19 -2.92 1.83
N GLY A 192 -20.33 -2.30 2.66
CA GLY A 192 -19.21 -2.99 3.29
C GLY A 192 -18.15 -3.40 2.27
N GLU A 193 -17.96 -2.58 1.22
CA GLU A 193 -16.94 -2.83 0.23
C GLU A 193 -15.55 -2.91 0.89
N PRO A 194 -14.74 -3.92 0.55
CA PRO A 194 -13.48 -4.12 1.23
C PRO A 194 -12.48 -3.01 0.89
N GLU A 195 -11.66 -2.64 1.87
CA GLU A 195 -10.71 -1.53 1.71
C GLU A 195 -9.46 -2.03 0.99
N ARG A 196 -9.24 -1.57 -0.25
CA ARG A 196 -8.07 -1.95 -1.03
C ARG A 196 -7.07 -0.80 -1.13
N TYR A 197 -5.80 -1.14 -0.99
CA TYR A 197 -4.68 -0.21 -1.05
C TYR A 197 -3.59 -0.79 -1.95
N ALA A 198 -2.89 0.05 -2.68
CA ALA A 198 -1.82 -0.39 -3.56
C ALA A 198 -0.47 0.19 -3.14
N VAL A 199 0.58 -0.58 -3.42
CA VAL A 199 1.97 -0.14 -3.28
C VAL A 199 2.73 -0.39 -4.57
N ILE A 200 3.47 0.63 -5.00
CA ILE A 200 4.43 0.58 -6.11
C ILE A 200 5.84 0.75 -5.53
N ASP A 201 6.70 -0.25 -5.69
CA ASP A 201 8.10 -0.22 -5.29
C ASP A 201 8.97 -0.11 -6.55
N ALA A 202 9.46 1.09 -6.82
CA ALA A 202 10.30 1.45 -7.96
C ALA A 202 11.78 1.17 -7.67
N GLY A 203 12.18 -0.09 -7.89
CA GLY A 203 13.56 -0.54 -7.76
C GLY A 203 14.42 -0.29 -8.99
N THR A 204 15.72 -0.48 -8.84
CA THR A 204 16.72 -0.29 -9.91
C THR A 204 16.51 -1.24 -11.11
N ASN A 205 16.09 -2.49 -10.85
CA ASN A 205 15.94 -3.50 -11.91
C ASN A 205 14.47 -3.78 -12.28
N SER A 206 13.57 -3.66 -11.32
CA SER A 206 12.16 -4.04 -11.45
C SER A 206 11.26 -3.11 -10.65
N ILE A 207 10.05 -2.91 -11.15
CA ILE A 207 8.97 -2.24 -10.43
C ILE A 207 8.05 -3.31 -9.86
N LYS A 208 7.85 -3.34 -8.55
CA LYS A 208 6.92 -4.26 -7.90
C LYS A 208 5.59 -3.57 -7.64
N PHE A 209 4.51 -4.31 -7.84
CA PHE A 209 3.14 -3.84 -7.66
C PHE A 209 2.39 -4.81 -6.75
N HIS A 210 1.79 -4.26 -5.69
CA HIS A 210 1.03 -5.02 -4.73
C HIS A 210 -0.30 -4.32 -4.46
N ILE A 211 -1.41 -5.06 -4.50
CA ILE A 211 -2.71 -4.61 -3.99
C ILE A 211 -3.07 -5.48 -2.80
N GLY A 212 -3.21 -4.84 -1.64
CA GLY A 212 -3.69 -5.47 -0.41
C GLY A 212 -5.15 -5.10 -0.16
N GLU A 213 -5.97 -6.10 0.19
CA GLU A 213 -7.32 -5.92 0.71
C GLU A 213 -7.31 -6.09 2.22
N ARG A 214 -7.89 -5.13 2.94
CA ARG A 214 -8.04 -5.16 4.40
C ARG A 214 -9.46 -5.53 4.78
N ASP A 215 -9.62 -6.60 5.56
CA ASP A 215 -10.93 -6.99 6.11
C ASP A 215 -11.32 -6.12 7.32
N ALA A 216 -12.55 -6.30 7.82
CA ALA A 216 -13.06 -5.55 8.96
C ALA A 216 -12.28 -5.80 10.27
N ASP A 217 -11.58 -6.92 10.38
CA ASP A 217 -10.70 -7.27 11.51
C ASP A 217 -9.29 -6.68 11.35
N GLY A 218 -9.03 -5.95 10.26
CA GLY A 218 -7.74 -5.35 9.95
C GLY A 218 -6.72 -6.30 9.33
N ARG A 219 -7.11 -7.53 8.94
CA ARG A 219 -6.22 -8.49 8.29
C ARG A 219 -6.05 -8.18 6.82
N TRP A 220 -4.83 -8.37 6.33
CA TRP A 220 -4.46 -8.15 4.93
C TRP A 220 -4.52 -9.44 4.12
N ARG A 221 -5.13 -9.37 2.94
CA ARG A 221 -5.08 -10.39 1.88
C ARG A 221 -4.50 -9.77 0.61
N ALA A 222 -3.55 -10.46 -0.02
CA ALA A 222 -3.05 -10.05 -1.33
C ALA A 222 -4.14 -10.25 -2.40
N VAL A 223 -4.40 -9.22 -3.21
CA VAL A 223 -5.26 -9.27 -4.40
C VAL A 223 -4.39 -9.35 -5.66
N VAL A 224 -3.31 -8.57 -5.68
CA VAL A 224 -2.30 -8.58 -6.74
C VAL A 224 -0.93 -8.56 -6.08
N ASP A 225 0.00 -9.38 -6.55
CA ASP A 225 1.42 -9.27 -6.22
C ASP A 225 2.25 -9.69 -7.43
N ARG A 226 2.86 -8.71 -8.10
CA ARG A 226 3.64 -8.95 -9.31
C ARG A 226 4.82 -7.99 -9.42
N ALA A 227 5.78 -8.33 -10.27
CA ALA A 227 6.91 -7.48 -10.59
C ALA A 227 7.07 -7.38 -12.11
N GLU A 228 7.48 -6.20 -12.58
CA GLU A 228 7.76 -5.93 -13.99
C GLU A 228 9.21 -5.47 -14.16
N MET A 229 9.94 -6.08 -15.10
CA MET A 229 11.35 -5.76 -15.33
C MET A 229 11.49 -4.54 -16.26
N THR A 230 11.66 -3.36 -15.68
CA THR A 230 11.84 -2.11 -16.43
C THR A 230 13.31 -1.71 -16.58
N ARG A 231 14.19 -2.24 -15.72
CA ARG A 231 15.63 -1.94 -15.65
C ARG A 231 15.90 -0.43 -15.56
N LEU A 232 15.27 0.24 -14.61
CA LEU A 232 15.37 1.69 -14.41
C LEU A 232 16.82 2.19 -14.28
N GLY A 233 17.71 1.41 -13.64
CA GLY A 233 19.12 1.74 -13.48
C GLY A 233 20.05 1.23 -14.59
N GLU A 234 19.51 0.85 -15.75
CA GLU A 234 20.31 0.52 -16.93
C GLU A 234 21.25 1.68 -17.28
N GLY A 235 22.55 1.40 -17.40
CA GLY A 235 23.58 2.42 -17.70
C GLY A 235 23.87 3.41 -16.57
N LEU A 236 23.23 3.28 -15.40
CA LEU A 236 23.37 4.26 -14.32
C LEU A 236 24.78 4.33 -13.73
N ALA A 237 25.46 3.18 -13.60
CA ALA A 237 26.82 3.12 -13.05
C ALA A 237 27.85 3.83 -13.94
N GLU A 238 27.63 3.82 -15.25
CA GLU A 238 28.54 4.38 -16.26
C GLU A 238 28.21 5.86 -16.54
N ASN A 239 26.92 6.17 -16.69
CA ASN A 239 26.46 7.49 -17.14
C ASN A 239 26.09 8.43 -15.99
N GLY A 240 25.87 7.91 -14.77
CA GLY A 240 25.40 8.69 -13.62
C GLY A 240 23.95 9.20 -13.73
N VAL A 241 23.25 8.88 -14.82
CA VAL A 241 21.88 9.30 -15.13
C VAL A 241 21.00 8.10 -15.47
N ILE A 242 19.69 8.23 -15.23
CA ILE A 242 18.68 7.35 -15.79
C ILE A 242 18.42 7.78 -17.23
N ILE A 243 18.60 6.85 -18.17
CA ILE A 243 18.40 7.09 -19.60
C ILE A 243 16.92 7.14 -19.99
N ASP A 244 16.59 7.90 -21.02
CA ASP A 244 15.21 8.12 -21.49
C ASP A 244 14.47 6.80 -21.78
N ALA A 245 15.14 5.83 -22.39
CA ALA A 245 14.55 4.52 -22.67
C ALA A 245 14.11 3.77 -21.40
N ALA A 246 14.86 3.90 -20.30
CA ALA A 246 14.54 3.28 -19.02
C ALA A 246 13.41 4.03 -18.29
N LEU A 247 13.39 5.36 -18.40
CA LEU A 247 12.30 6.22 -17.94
C LEU A 247 10.98 5.87 -18.64
N GLU A 248 10.96 5.81 -19.97
CA GLU A 248 9.77 5.52 -20.76
C GLU A 248 9.13 4.17 -20.41
N ARG A 249 9.96 3.10 -20.32
CA ARG A 249 9.48 1.78 -19.90
C ARG A 249 8.90 1.81 -18.48
N THR A 250 9.58 2.50 -17.56
CA THR A 250 9.15 2.58 -16.17
C THR A 250 7.86 3.39 -16.00
N ALA A 251 7.74 4.53 -16.68
CA ALA A 251 6.54 5.35 -16.66
C ALA A 251 5.34 4.59 -17.24
N THR A 252 5.54 3.85 -18.33
CA THR A 252 4.51 3.01 -18.95
C THR A 252 4.04 1.90 -18.01
N ALA A 253 4.97 1.19 -17.36
CA ALA A 253 4.65 0.14 -16.39
C ALA A 253 3.83 0.70 -15.20
N ILE A 254 4.26 1.83 -14.64
CA ILE A 254 3.56 2.49 -13.52
C ILE A 254 2.17 2.98 -13.95
N ALA A 255 2.02 3.54 -15.16
CA ALA A 255 0.71 3.92 -15.68
C ALA A 255 -0.25 2.72 -15.73
N GLY A 256 0.20 1.58 -16.25
CA GLY A 256 -0.58 0.35 -16.28
C GLY A 256 -0.95 -0.16 -14.88
N MET A 257 -0.06 -0.04 -13.90
CA MET A 257 -0.33 -0.38 -12.50
C MET A 257 -1.37 0.56 -11.86
N VAL A 258 -1.34 1.86 -12.18
CA VAL A 258 -2.34 2.83 -11.71
C VAL A 258 -3.72 2.52 -12.28
N ASP A 259 -3.81 2.19 -13.57
CA ASP A 259 -5.08 1.82 -14.19
C ASP A 259 -5.63 0.48 -13.67
N GLU A 260 -4.75 -0.48 -13.35
CA GLU A 260 -5.12 -1.70 -12.64
C GLU A 260 -5.65 -1.41 -11.23
N ALA A 261 -4.95 -0.57 -10.45
CA ALA A 261 -5.40 -0.15 -9.11
C ALA A 261 -6.79 0.51 -9.17
N ARG A 262 -7.04 1.39 -10.14
CA ARG A 262 -8.34 2.02 -10.37
C ARG A 262 -9.44 0.98 -10.65
N ARG A 263 -9.18 0.01 -11.54
CA ARG A 263 -10.14 -1.08 -11.84
C ARG A 263 -10.44 -1.97 -10.63
N HIS A 264 -9.47 -2.13 -9.72
CA HIS A 264 -9.67 -2.87 -8.48
C HIS A 264 -10.36 -2.06 -7.38
N GLY A 265 -10.68 -0.78 -7.59
CA GLY A 265 -11.30 0.08 -6.58
C GLY A 265 -10.35 0.43 -5.43
N VAL A 266 -9.05 0.55 -5.72
CA VAL A 266 -8.05 0.93 -4.72
C VAL A 266 -8.33 2.34 -4.19
N ARG A 267 -8.38 2.50 -2.87
CA ARG A 267 -8.62 3.77 -2.18
C ARG A 267 -7.41 4.67 -2.15
N ALA A 268 -6.22 4.10 -2.06
CA ALA A 268 -4.98 4.87 -2.14
C ALA A 268 -3.80 4.04 -2.65
N ILE A 269 -2.87 4.71 -3.33
CA ILE A 269 -1.61 4.19 -3.85
C ILE A 269 -0.47 4.88 -3.10
N ALA A 270 0.44 4.09 -2.52
CA ALA A 270 1.74 4.58 -2.06
C ALA A 270 2.82 4.12 -3.04
N ALA A 271 3.65 5.04 -3.54
CA ALA A 271 4.78 4.69 -4.39
C ALA A 271 6.09 5.12 -3.76
N VAL A 272 7.06 4.20 -3.72
CA VAL A 272 8.40 4.44 -3.18
C VAL A 272 9.47 4.14 -4.21
N GLY A 273 10.57 4.89 -4.18
CA GLY A 273 11.73 4.73 -5.05
C GLY A 273 12.99 4.44 -4.24
N THR A 274 13.82 3.51 -4.69
CA THR A 274 15.01 3.06 -3.93
C THR A 274 16.32 3.54 -4.56
N ALA A 275 17.38 2.73 -4.48
CA ALA A 275 18.76 3.13 -4.76
C ALA A 275 18.98 3.79 -6.13
N GLY A 276 18.37 3.25 -7.20
CA GLY A 276 18.54 3.81 -8.55
C GLY A 276 18.12 5.28 -8.64
N LEU A 277 16.98 5.63 -8.05
CA LEU A 277 16.47 7.01 -8.05
C LEU A 277 17.24 7.95 -7.10
N ARG A 278 17.88 7.41 -6.06
CA ARG A 278 18.76 8.21 -5.18
C ARG A 278 20.08 8.59 -5.82
N ILE A 279 20.67 7.65 -6.57
CA ILE A 279 22.04 7.79 -7.10
C ILE A 279 22.05 8.60 -8.40
N ALA A 280 21.00 8.50 -9.21
CA ALA A 280 20.90 9.22 -10.46
C ALA A 280 20.87 10.74 -10.25
N SER A 281 21.74 11.46 -10.96
CA SER A 281 21.78 12.92 -10.88
C SER A 281 20.50 13.59 -11.40
N ASN A 282 19.79 12.91 -12.32
CA ASN A 282 18.47 13.31 -12.84
C ASN A 282 17.28 12.60 -12.15
N GLY A 283 17.49 11.99 -10.98
CA GLY A 283 16.44 11.23 -10.28
C GLY A 283 15.18 12.05 -9.94
N SER A 284 15.34 13.33 -9.59
CA SER A 284 14.22 14.24 -9.29
C SER A 284 13.37 14.55 -10.53
N GLU A 285 14.01 14.72 -11.69
CA GLU A 285 13.34 14.93 -12.98
C GLU A 285 12.58 13.69 -13.42
N VAL A 286 13.17 12.51 -13.24
CA VAL A 286 12.51 11.22 -13.48
C VAL A 286 11.24 11.09 -12.66
N VAL A 287 11.31 11.38 -11.35
CA VAL A 287 10.13 11.34 -10.46
C VAL A 287 9.07 12.35 -10.90
N ALA A 288 9.47 13.57 -11.28
CA ALA A 288 8.55 14.58 -11.76
C ALA A 288 7.84 14.15 -13.06
N THR A 289 8.57 13.54 -14.00
CA THR A 289 8.04 13.05 -15.27
C THR A 289 7.05 11.91 -15.06
N ILE A 290 7.39 10.94 -14.21
CA ILE A 290 6.47 9.83 -13.87
C ILE A 290 5.19 10.39 -13.23
N ARG A 291 5.31 11.37 -12.31
CA ARG A 291 4.15 12.00 -11.68
C ARG A 291 3.27 12.71 -12.70
N GLN A 292 3.84 13.49 -13.62
CA GLN A 292 3.05 14.17 -14.65
C GLN A 292 2.25 13.19 -15.51
N ARG A 293 2.81 12.01 -15.82
CA ARG A 293 2.15 11.00 -16.65
C ARG A 293 1.14 10.14 -15.91
N THR A 294 1.37 9.85 -14.64
CA THR A 294 0.63 8.81 -13.90
C THR A 294 -0.22 9.36 -12.76
N GLY A 295 -0.02 10.63 -12.37
CA GLY A 295 -0.59 11.24 -11.17
C GLY A 295 0.05 10.74 -9.87
N VAL A 296 0.86 9.68 -9.89
CA VAL A 296 1.44 9.09 -8.70
C VAL A 296 2.78 9.75 -8.36
N ARG A 297 2.89 10.19 -7.11
CA ARG A 297 4.15 10.69 -6.55
C ARG A 297 4.97 9.54 -5.99
N ILE A 298 6.18 9.37 -6.51
CA ILE A 298 7.18 8.46 -5.95
C ILE A 298 7.93 9.17 -4.81
N GLU A 299 7.88 8.59 -3.62
CA GLU A 299 8.71 8.98 -2.48
C GLU A 299 10.06 8.27 -2.58
N VAL A 300 11.14 9.01 -2.86
CA VAL A 300 12.49 8.44 -2.86
C VAL A 300 12.95 8.26 -1.41
N ILE A 301 13.06 7.01 -0.96
CA ILE A 301 13.37 6.69 0.44
C ILE A 301 14.86 6.44 0.65
N ALA A 302 15.34 6.83 1.83
CA ALA A 302 16.69 6.52 2.29
C ALA A 302 16.90 5.00 2.40
N GLY A 303 18.15 4.56 2.32
CA GLY A 303 18.45 3.13 2.43
C GLY A 303 18.04 2.59 3.79
N GLU A 304 18.24 3.36 4.86
CA GLU A 304 17.84 3.10 6.24
C GLU A 304 16.33 2.86 6.35
N GLU A 305 15.55 3.71 5.70
CA GLU A 305 14.09 3.65 5.70
C GLU A 305 13.57 2.42 4.96
N GLU A 306 14.18 2.06 3.83
CA GLU A 306 13.87 0.82 3.11
C GLU A 306 14.04 -0.42 4.02
N GLY A 307 15.11 -0.46 4.80
CA GLY A 307 15.34 -1.53 5.77
C GLY A 307 14.34 -1.54 6.93
N ARG A 308 14.05 -0.35 7.50
CA ARG A 308 13.07 -0.20 8.57
C ARG A 308 11.69 -0.67 8.13
N LEU A 309 11.25 -0.31 6.94
CA LEU A 309 9.97 -0.75 6.38
C LEU A 309 9.95 -2.26 6.14
N ALA A 310 11.04 -2.86 5.63
CA ALA A 310 11.14 -4.31 5.51
C ALA A 310 11.06 -5.02 6.88
N TYR A 311 11.67 -4.45 7.92
CA TYR A 311 11.57 -4.94 9.29
C TYR A 311 10.13 -4.90 9.83
N VAL A 312 9.42 -3.78 9.62
CA VAL A 312 8.00 -3.65 9.97
C VAL A 312 7.13 -4.67 9.21
N ALA A 313 7.45 -4.95 7.94
CA ALA A 313 6.77 -5.95 7.12
C ALA A 313 6.91 -7.36 7.71
N ALA A 314 8.15 -7.74 8.07
CA ALA A 314 8.46 -9.03 8.66
C ALA A 314 7.74 -9.21 10.01
N LYS A 315 7.83 -8.20 10.89
CA LYS A 315 7.20 -8.21 12.21
C LYS A 315 5.67 -8.36 12.12
N SER A 316 5.03 -7.48 11.35
CA SER A 316 3.57 -7.48 11.20
C SER A 316 3.06 -8.75 10.53
N GLY A 317 3.80 -9.28 9.54
CA GLY A 317 3.40 -10.50 8.84
C GLY A 317 3.58 -11.80 9.62
N LEU A 318 4.27 -11.76 10.75
CA LEU A 318 4.50 -12.91 11.62
C LEU A 318 3.82 -12.77 13.00
N GLY A 319 3.06 -11.68 13.22
CA GLY A 319 2.37 -11.44 14.48
C GLY A 319 3.30 -11.24 15.68
N LEU A 320 4.57 -10.92 15.45
CA LEU A 320 5.56 -10.66 16.49
C LEU A 320 5.26 -9.29 17.11
N LYS A 321 4.85 -9.22 18.38
CA LYS A 321 4.46 -7.95 19.01
C LYS A 321 5.57 -7.34 19.83
N THR A 322 6.24 -8.16 20.64
CA THR A 322 7.24 -7.73 21.63
C THR A 322 8.51 -8.58 21.56
N GLY A 323 9.62 -8.02 22.02
CA GLY A 323 10.90 -8.71 22.13
C GLY A 323 11.90 -8.34 21.04
N SER A 324 13.08 -8.92 21.15
CA SER A 324 14.20 -8.72 20.22
C SER A 324 14.01 -9.53 18.94
N LEU A 325 14.24 -8.89 17.79
CA LEU A 325 14.09 -9.47 16.47
C LEU A 325 15.33 -9.15 15.64
N VAL A 326 15.87 -10.20 15.00
CA VAL A 326 16.85 -10.03 13.94
C VAL A 326 16.22 -10.47 12.63
N VAL A 327 16.20 -9.56 11.66
CA VAL A 327 15.83 -9.86 10.28
C VAL A 327 17.11 -9.89 9.45
N PHE A 328 17.33 -10.97 8.70
CA PHE A 328 18.39 -11.04 7.71
C PHE A 328 17.81 -11.28 6.32
N ASP A 329 18.34 -10.58 5.32
CA ASP A 329 18.07 -10.80 3.90
C ASP A 329 19.37 -11.23 3.24
N THR A 330 19.39 -12.42 2.66
CA THR A 330 20.58 -12.94 1.98
C THR A 330 20.37 -13.03 0.48
N GLY A 331 21.17 -12.25 -0.24
CA GLY A 331 21.16 -12.15 -1.69
C GLY A 331 22.36 -12.81 -2.37
N GLY A 332 22.50 -12.54 -3.67
CA GLY A 332 23.63 -13.04 -4.46
C GLY A 332 24.95 -12.36 -4.13
N GLY A 333 24.95 -11.03 -3.91
CA GLY A 333 26.16 -10.23 -3.70
C GLY A 333 26.43 -9.80 -2.25
N SER A 334 25.38 -9.68 -1.43
CA SER A 334 25.49 -9.19 -0.05
C SER A 334 24.37 -9.76 0.81
N SER A 335 24.53 -9.60 2.13
CA SER A 335 23.49 -9.90 3.12
C SER A 335 23.25 -8.68 3.99
N GLN A 336 21.99 -8.36 4.23
CA GLN A 336 21.57 -7.25 5.08
C GLN A 336 21.05 -7.78 6.41
N PHE A 337 21.38 -7.10 7.50
CA PHE A 337 20.92 -7.40 8.84
C PHE A 337 20.23 -6.20 9.44
N THR A 338 19.09 -6.43 10.09
CA THR A 338 18.39 -5.43 10.90
C THR A 338 18.13 -6.04 12.27
N PHE A 339 18.74 -5.45 13.28
CA PHE A 339 18.54 -5.76 14.69
C PHE A 339 17.56 -4.74 15.25
N GLY A 340 16.59 -5.20 16.01
CA GLY A 340 15.64 -4.31 16.67
C GLY A 340 14.97 -4.98 17.85
N HIS A 341 14.25 -4.15 18.60
CA HIS A 341 13.34 -4.58 19.64
C HIS A 341 11.99 -3.91 19.41
N ASP A 342 10.91 -4.65 19.61
CA ASP A 342 9.56 -4.15 19.38
C ASP A 342 9.44 -3.44 18.02
N SER A 343 9.18 -2.12 18.00
CA SER A 343 9.04 -1.32 16.77
C SER A 343 10.27 -0.45 16.48
N VAL A 344 11.33 -0.59 17.27
CA VAL A 344 12.57 0.17 17.17
C VAL A 344 13.62 -0.67 16.46
N VAL A 345 14.35 -0.04 15.53
CA VAL A 345 15.52 -0.62 14.89
C VAL A 345 16.75 -0.10 15.62
N ASP A 346 17.54 -1.01 16.19
CA ASP A 346 18.74 -0.72 16.99
C ASP A 346 19.97 -0.52 16.12
N ASP A 347 20.16 -1.41 15.15
CA ASP A 347 21.31 -1.41 14.26
C ASP A 347 20.91 -2.04 12.93
N ARG A 348 21.47 -1.51 11.85
CA ARG A 348 21.27 -2.03 10.51
C ARG A 348 22.54 -1.89 9.72
N PHE A 349 22.87 -2.96 8.99
CA PHE A 349 24.02 -2.94 8.11
C PHE A 349 23.94 -3.96 6.99
N SER A 350 24.76 -3.74 5.97
CA SER A 350 25.03 -4.69 4.91
C SER A 350 26.45 -5.22 5.06
N VAL A 351 26.65 -6.48 4.73
CA VAL A 351 27.96 -7.12 4.59
C VAL A 351 28.08 -7.75 3.21
N ASP A 352 29.28 -7.77 2.64
CA ASP A 352 29.57 -8.32 1.31
C ASP A 352 29.63 -9.86 1.32
N VAL A 353 28.67 -10.47 2.01
CA VAL A 353 28.49 -11.91 2.14
C VAL A 353 27.29 -12.30 1.29
N GLY A 354 27.54 -12.81 0.08
CA GLY A 354 26.50 -13.19 -0.86
C GLY A 354 26.78 -14.54 -1.51
N ALA A 355 25.72 -15.26 -1.88
CA ALA A 355 25.81 -16.63 -2.37
C ALA A 355 26.70 -16.77 -3.63
N VAL A 356 26.66 -15.81 -4.55
CA VAL A 356 27.46 -15.84 -5.80
C VAL A 356 28.95 -15.83 -5.48
N ARG A 357 29.38 -14.93 -4.59
CA ARG A 357 30.79 -14.74 -4.20
C ARG A 357 31.43 -16.03 -3.67
N TYR A 358 30.75 -16.73 -2.76
CA TYR A 358 31.27 -17.98 -2.21
C TYR A 358 31.12 -19.16 -3.17
N THR A 359 30.10 -19.12 -4.05
CA THR A 359 29.97 -20.11 -5.12
C THR A 359 31.17 -20.05 -6.05
N GLU A 360 31.53 -18.87 -6.55
CA GLU A 360 32.68 -18.67 -7.42
C GLU A 360 34.00 -18.99 -6.72
N ARG A 361 34.17 -18.51 -5.48
CA ARG A 361 35.43 -18.68 -4.72
C ARG A 361 35.73 -20.15 -4.39
N PHE A 362 34.71 -20.95 -4.11
CA PHE A 362 34.87 -22.34 -3.64
C PHE A 362 34.34 -23.40 -4.61
N GLY A 363 33.87 -23.01 -5.80
CA GLY A 363 33.30 -23.92 -6.80
C GLY A 363 32.04 -24.66 -6.31
N LEU A 364 31.17 -23.95 -5.57
CA LEU A 364 30.00 -24.57 -4.92
C LEU A 364 28.85 -24.87 -5.88
N ASP A 365 28.98 -24.52 -7.16
CA ASP A 365 28.09 -24.92 -8.26
C ASP A 365 28.24 -26.41 -8.61
N ARG A 366 29.30 -27.07 -8.15
CA ARG A 366 29.59 -28.48 -8.38
C ARG A 366 29.33 -29.32 -7.13
N ALA A 367 29.42 -30.64 -7.26
CA ALA A 367 29.54 -31.52 -6.11
C ALA A 367 30.87 -31.26 -5.39
N VAL A 368 30.83 -31.08 -4.08
CA VAL A 368 32.00 -30.71 -3.26
C VAL A 368 32.15 -31.64 -2.06
N SER A 369 33.41 -31.85 -1.65
CA SER A 369 33.72 -32.68 -0.49
C SER A 369 33.36 -31.96 0.83
N PRO A 370 33.17 -32.69 1.94
CA PRO A 370 32.98 -32.09 3.25
C PRO A 370 34.12 -31.16 3.68
N ALA A 371 35.35 -31.33 3.16
CA ALA A 371 36.47 -30.45 3.47
C ALA A 371 36.30 -29.06 2.84
N VAL A 372 35.96 -29.00 1.53
CA VAL A 372 35.69 -27.74 0.83
C VAL A 372 34.50 -27.01 1.46
N LEU A 373 33.47 -27.76 1.86
CA LEU A 373 32.32 -27.18 2.55
C LEU A 373 32.71 -26.51 3.88
N ARG A 374 33.55 -27.18 4.70
CA ARG A 374 34.05 -26.60 5.95
C ARG A 374 34.87 -25.34 5.71
N GLU A 375 35.73 -25.33 4.68
CA GLU A 375 36.50 -24.14 4.31
C GLU A 375 35.60 -22.97 3.88
N ALA A 376 34.58 -23.24 3.06
CA ALA A 376 33.61 -22.24 2.65
C ALA A 376 32.83 -21.67 3.84
N MET A 377 32.35 -22.53 4.75
CA MET A 377 31.64 -22.09 5.96
C MET A 377 32.53 -21.29 6.90
N ALA A 378 33.81 -21.67 7.06
CA ALA A 378 34.78 -20.92 7.85
C ALA A 378 35.05 -19.52 7.26
N ALA A 379 35.16 -19.41 5.93
CA ALA A 379 35.31 -18.13 5.25
C ALA A 379 34.06 -17.24 5.41
N ILE A 380 32.86 -17.80 5.23
CA ILE A 380 31.59 -17.10 5.49
C ILE A 380 31.56 -16.61 6.95
N ALA A 381 31.96 -17.46 7.90
CA ALA A 381 31.97 -17.10 9.32
C ALA A 381 32.94 -15.94 9.61
N ALA A 382 34.12 -15.92 8.98
CA ALA A 382 35.07 -14.82 9.13
C ALA A 382 34.51 -13.49 8.56
N ASP A 383 33.83 -13.55 7.42
CA ASP A 383 33.26 -12.35 6.79
C ASP A 383 31.97 -11.86 7.49
N LEU A 384 31.32 -12.72 8.29
CA LEU A 384 30.18 -12.39 9.15
C LEU A 384 30.60 -11.92 10.56
N VAL A 385 31.82 -11.42 10.75
CA VAL A 385 32.33 -10.98 12.08
C VAL A 385 31.46 -9.92 12.76
N ARG A 386 30.74 -9.09 12.00
CA ARG A 386 29.91 -8.00 12.56
C ARG A 386 28.72 -8.48 13.40
N ILE A 387 28.32 -9.76 13.27
CA ILE A 387 27.28 -10.38 14.11
C ILE A 387 27.86 -11.20 15.27
N ASP A 388 29.18 -11.28 15.42
CA ASP A 388 29.79 -12.00 16.54
C ASP A 388 29.50 -11.35 17.89
N GLY A 389 29.23 -12.19 18.90
CA GLY A 389 28.96 -11.76 20.26
C GLY A 389 27.65 -10.99 20.45
N ARG A 390 26.80 -10.89 19.42
CA ARG A 390 25.46 -10.32 19.55
C ARG A 390 24.59 -11.19 20.48
N PRO A 391 23.70 -10.59 21.28
CA PRO A 391 22.75 -11.36 22.09
C PRO A 391 21.89 -12.28 21.22
N VAL A 392 21.52 -13.45 21.76
CA VAL A 392 20.58 -14.36 21.11
C VAL A 392 19.21 -13.67 21.04
N PRO A 393 18.65 -13.44 19.84
CA PRO A 393 17.38 -12.75 19.73
C PRO A 393 16.20 -13.67 20.06
N ASP A 394 15.08 -13.10 20.49
CA ASP A 394 13.85 -13.85 20.74
C ASP A 394 13.33 -14.47 19.43
N ALA A 395 13.34 -13.68 18.36
CA ALA A 395 12.98 -14.11 17.01
C ALA A 395 14.10 -13.87 15.98
N LEU A 396 14.26 -14.82 15.07
CA LEU A 396 15.13 -14.70 13.89
C LEU A 396 14.27 -14.90 12.66
N VAL A 397 14.34 -13.95 11.73
CA VAL A 397 13.57 -13.97 10.49
C VAL A 397 14.50 -13.92 9.29
N GLY A 398 14.34 -14.89 8.40
CA GLY A 398 15.08 -14.99 7.15
C GLY A 398 14.25 -14.52 5.97
N MET A 399 14.88 -13.75 5.08
CA MET A 399 14.33 -13.27 3.83
C MET A 399 15.30 -13.54 2.67
N GLY A 400 14.83 -13.29 1.46
CA GLY A 400 15.65 -13.37 0.26
C GLY A 400 15.54 -14.70 -0.47
N GLY A 401 16.06 -14.72 -1.70
CA GLY A 401 15.84 -15.82 -2.64
C GLY A 401 16.39 -17.17 -2.18
N ALA A 402 17.50 -17.20 -1.44
CA ALA A 402 18.03 -18.45 -0.91
C ALA A 402 17.07 -19.04 0.14
N VAL A 403 16.62 -18.21 1.09
CA VAL A 403 15.70 -18.63 2.15
C VAL A 403 14.37 -19.14 1.58
N THR A 404 13.78 -18.43 0.62
CA THR A 404 12.50 -18.85 0.02
C THR A 404 12.64 -20.12 -0.83
N ASN A 405 13.77 -20.33 -1.52
CA ASN A 405 14.03 -21.59 -2.23
C ASN A 405 14.27 -22.76 -1.29
N ILE A 406 15.03 -22.58 -0.20
CA ILE A 406 15.20 -23.60 0.85
C ILE A 406 13.83 -24.00 1.41
N THR A 407 12.96 -23.02 1.67
CA THR A 407 11.59 -23.25 2.16
C THR A 407 10.76 -24.03 1.14
N ALA A 408 10.79 -23.63 -0.13
CA ALA A 408 10.06 -24.31 -1.19
C ALA A 408 10.51 -25.77 -1.39
N VAL A 409 11.81 -26.05 -1.26
CA VAL A 409 12.36 -27.42 -1.28
C VAL A 409 11.91 -28.22 -0.05
N SER A 410 11.89 -27.60 1.13
CA SER A 410 11.42 -28.24 2.36
C SER A 410 9.96 -28.71 2.25
N HIS A 411 9.11 -27.89 1.63
CA HIS A 411 7.70 -28.20 1.39
C HIS A 411 7.43 -28.99 0.09
N GLY A 412 8.46 -29.27 -0.74
CA GLY A 412 8.28 -29.95 -2.02
C GLY A 412 7.38 -29.19 -3.00
N LEU A 413 7.45 -27.86 -3.02
CA LEU A 413 6.55 -27.01 -3.83
C LEU A 413 6.90 -27.10 -5.32
N ALA A 414 6.11 -27.84 -6.10
CA ALA A 414 6.26 -27.88 -7.56
C ALA A 414 5.96 -26.51 -8.22
N THR A 415 5.07 -25.73 -7.63
CA THR A 415 4.79 -24.34 -7.99
C THR A 415 4.97 -23.48 -6.74
N TYR A 416 5.67 -22.36 -6.88
CA TYR A 416 5.93 -21.46 -5.76
C TYR A 416 4.62 -20.91 -5.20
N ASP A 417 4.41 -21.06 -3.90
CA ASP A 417 3.25 -20.53 -3.18
C ASP A 417 3.71 -19.59 -2.04
N PRO A 418 3.57 -18.27 -2.21
CA PRO A 418 3.92 -17.28 -1.18
C PRO A 418 3.20 -17.50 0.15
N ALA A 419 1.98 -18.05 0.14
CA ALA A 419 1.19 -18.25 1.34
C ALA A 419 1.72 -19.40 2.20
N ILE A 420 2.33 -20.42 1.57
CA ILE A 420 3.03 -21.49 2.28
C ILE A 420 4.38 -21.00 2.79
N VAL A 421 5.13 -20.26 1.95
CA VAL A 421 6.48 -19.79 2.31
C VAL A 421 6.43 -18.76 3.45
N GLN A 422 5.47 -17.83 3.43
CA GLN A 422 5.33 -16.83 4.48
C GLN A 422 5.00 -17.48 5.83
N GLY A 423 5.86 -17.26 6.82
CA GLY A 423 5.66 -17.76 8.18
C GLY A 423 6.10 -19.21 8.40
N SER A 424 6.61 -19.88 7.36
CA SER A 424 7.24 -21.19 7.51
C SER A 424 8.41 -21.13 8.50
N VAL A 425 8.58 -22.18 9.29
CA VAL A 425 9.68 -22.28 10.26
C VAL A 425 10.65 -23.34 9.76
N LEU A 426 11.91 -22.96 9.58
CA LEU A 426 12.99 -23.87 9.22
C LEU A 426 13.90 -24.05 10.43
N ASP A 427 14.18 -25.31 10.76
CA ASP A 427 15.12 -25.67 11.81
C ASP A 427 16.50 -26.00 11.23
N ARG A 428 17.47 -26.08 12.14
CA ARG A 428 18.87 -26.38 11.82
C ARG A 428 19.01 -27.70 11.05
N ALA A 429 18.26 -28.73 11.45
CA ALA A 429 18.35 -30.06 10.86
C ALA A 429 17.90 -30.05 9.39
N GLU A 430 16.86 -29.29 9.07
CA GLU A 430 16.38 -29.12 7.70
C GLU A 430 17.40 -28.39 6.82
N ILE A 431 18.05 -27.34 7.36
CA ILE A 431 19.14 -26.65 6.65
C ILE A 431 20.31 -27.61 6.39
N ASP A 432 20.73 -28.38 7.40
CA ASP A 432 21.83 -29.35 7.28
C ASP A 432 21.50 -30.47 6.27
N ARG A 433 20.26 -30.97 6.26
CA ARG A 433 19.77 -31.94 5.27
C ARG A 433 19.87 -31.38 3.85
N GLN A 434 19.50 -30.12 3.64
CA GLN A 434 19.58 -29.49 2.33
C GLN A 434 21.02 -29.17 1.92
N ILE A 435 21.89 -28.75 2.84
CA ILE A 435 23.33 -28.61 2.57
C ILE A 435 23.91 -29.95 2.07
N GLU A 436 23.56 -31.06 2.72
CA GLU A 436 23.97 -32.42 2.31
C GLU A 436 23.43 -32.77 0.90
N LEU A 437 22.16 -32.48 0.64
CA LEU A 437 21.51 -32.69 -0.65
C LEU A 437 22.22 -31.92 -1.77
N TYR A 438 22.56 -30.65 -1.52
CA TYR A 438 23.16 -29.77 -2.51
C TYR A 438 24.64 -30.08 -2.72
N ARG A 439 25.44 -30.29 -1.67
CA ARG A 439 26.89 -30.55 -1.80
C ARG A 439 27.20 -31.83 -2.57
N SER A 440 26.30 -32.80 -2.58
CA SER A 440 26.47 -34.08 -3.28
C SER A 440 26.07 -34.05 -4.76
N ARG A 441 25.64 -32.88 -5.27
CA ARG A 441 25.15 -32.69 -6.65
C ARG A 441 25.77 -31.44 -7.28
N ASP A 442 25.92 -31.47 -8.59
CA ASP A 442 26.22 -30.26 -9.37
C ASP A 442 24.95 -29.46 -9.69
N ALA A 443 25.12 -28.30 -10.33
CA ALA A 443 24.03 -27.41 -10.68
C ALA A 443 22.97 -28.07 -11.58
N ASP A 444 23.38 -28.88 -12.55
CA ASP A 444 22.45 -29.57 -13.46
C ASP A 444 21.57 -30.57 -12.71
N ALA A 445 22.16 -31.40 -11.84
CA ALA A 445 21.39 -32.31 -11.01
C ALA A 445 20.49 -31.53 -10.02
N ARG A 446 20.96 -30.42 -9.45
CA ARG A 446 20.16 -29.58 -8.54
C ARG A 446 18.95 -28.95 -9.23
N ARG A 447 19.02 -28.61 -10.52
CA ARG A 447 17.86 -28.07 -11.29
C ARG A 447 16.66 -29.02 -11.30
N THR A 448 16.86 -30.30 -11.01
CA THR A 448 15.79 -31.31 -10.96
C THR A 448 15.12 -31.42 -9.58
N ILE A 449 15.63 -30.73 -8.55
CA ILE A 449 15.08 -30.76 -7.19
C ILE A 449 13.76 -29.98 -7.16
N VAL A 450 12.68 -30.65 -6.76
CA VAL A 450 11.36 -30.02 -6.60
C VAL A 450 11.44 -28.89 -5.57
N GLY A 451 10.89 -27.72 -5.91
CA GLY A 451 10.94 -26.51 -5.09
C GLY A 451 12.14 -25.60 -5.37
N LEU A 452 13.20 -26.10 -6.01
CA LEU A 452 14.36 -25.29 -6.34
C LEU A 452 14.20 -24.62 -7.71
N GLN A 453 14.22 -23.29 -7.73
CA GLN A 453 14.18 -22.55 -8.99
C GLN A 453 15.44 -22.84 -9.83
N PRO A 454 15.32 -23.19 -11.12
CA PRO A 454 16.47 -23.57 -11.94
C PRO A 454 17.57 -22.50 -12.01
N LYS A 455 17.20 -21.21 -11.98
CA LYS A 455 18.14 -20.07 -11.98
C LYS A 455 18.92 -19.92 -10.67
N ARG A 456 18.54 -20.64 -9.61
CA ARG A 456 19.19 -20.59 -8.29
C ARG A 456 20.04 -21.82 -7.98
N ALA A 457 19.98 -22.85 -8.83
CA ALA A 457 20.65 -24.13 -8.59
C ALA A 457 22.17 -24.04 -8.41
N GLU A 458 22.82 -23.11 -9.12
CA GLU A 458 24.27 -22.88 -9.02
C GLU A 458 24.67 -22.34 -7.64
N VAL A 459 23.87 -21.43 -7.09
CA VAL A 459 24.24 -20.66 -5.88
C VAL A 459 23.59 -21.14 -4.59
N ILE A 460 22.64 -22.08 -4.66
CA ILE A 460 21.82 -22.47 -3.50
C ILE A 460 22.64 -23.08 -2.36
N LEU A 461 23.71 -23.84 -2.67
CA LEU A 461 24.57 -24.42 -1.65
C LEU A 461 25.23 -23.33 -0.80
N ALA A 462 25.80 -22.32 -1.44
CA ALA A 462 26.38 -21.17 -0.74
C ALA A 462 25.34 -20.42 0.10
N GLY A 463 24.13 -20.23 -0.45
CA GLY A 463 23.02 -19.62 0.27
C GLY A 463 22.64 -20.39 1.55
N ALA A 464 22.54 -21.71 1.47
CA ALA A 464 22.26 -22.57 2.63
C ALA A 464 23.39 -22.50 3.68
N CYS A 465 24.65 -22.48 3.26
CA CYS A 465 25.79 -22.28 4.15
C CYS A 465 25.75 -20.93 4.88
N ILE A 466 25.40 -19.84 4.17
CA ILE A 466 25.25 -18.51 4.79
C ILE A 466 24.18 -18.53 5.87
N VAL A 467 22.98 -19.06 5.56
CA VAL A 467 21.88 -19.19 6.52
C VAL A 467 22.33 -20.00 7.74
N ARG A 468 22.99 -21.14 7.51
CA ARG A 468 23.46 -22.03 8.58
C ARG A 468 24.45 -21.34 9.51
N THR A 469 25.41 -20.59 8.96
CA THR A 469 26.39 -19.82 9.73
C THR A 469 25.75 -18.66 10.50
N ILE A 470 24.73 -18.00 9.94
CA ILE A 470 23.96 -16.96 10.65
C ILE A 470 23.25 -17.58 11.86
N MET A 471 22.61 -18.74 11.70
CA MET A 471 21.97 -19.46 12.81
C MET A 471 22.96 -19.81 13.93
N ASP A 472 24.17 -20.25 13.58
CA ASP A 472 25.25 -20.53 14.54
C ASP A 472 25.66 -19.28 15.32
N LYS A 473 26.00 -18.19 14.62
CA LYS A 473 26.50 -16.96 15.25
C LYS A 473 25.44 -16.28 16.13
N LEU A 474 24.16 -16.41 15.79
CA LEU A 474 23.05 -15.83 16.58
C LEU A 474 22.47 -16.82 17.60
N GLY A 475 23.01 -18.04 17.73
CA GLY A 475 22.56 -19.03 18.71
C GLY A 475 21.11 -19.49 18.53
N LYS A 476 20.64 -19.61 17.28
CA LYS A 476 19.26 -20.03 16.97
C LYS A 476 19.22 -21.42 16.36
N GLU A 477 18.29 -22.24 16.87
CA GLU A 477 18.00 -23.58 16.31
C GLU A 477 16.94 -23.56 15.21
N ARG A 478 16.19 -22.45 15.11
CA ARG A 478 15.16 -22.26 14.10
C ARG A 478 15.01 -20.78 13.76
N PHE A 479 14.52 -20.51 12.56
CA PHE A 479 14.12 -19.18 12.13
C PHE A 479 12.81 -19.24 11.35
N THR A 480 12.12 -18.10 11.29
CA THR A 480 10.87 -17.96 10.54
C THR A 480 11.15 -17.29 9.20
N VAL A 481 10.47 -17.72 8.15
CA VAL A 481 10.65 -17.21 6.80
C VAL A 481 9.66 -16.08 6.54
N SER A 482 10.13 -14.98 5.94
CA SER A 482 9.28 -13.91 5.44
C SER A 482 9.49 -13.72 3.94
N ASP A 483 8.42 -13.86 3.18
CA ASP A 483 8.32 -13.47 1.77
C ASP A 483 7.86 -11.99 1.62
N ARG A 484 7.61 -11.34 2.76
CA ARG A 484 7.23 -9.93 2.82
C ARG A 484 8.46 -9.03 2.90
N GLY A 485 8.64 -8.19 1.89
CA GLY A 485 9.65 -7.11 1.87
C GLY A 485 9.06 -5.70 1.88
N LEU A 486 9.83 -4.73 1.38
CA LEU A 486 9.52 -3.28 1.38
C LEU A 486 8.06 -2.94 1.08
N ARG A 487 7.49 -3.45 -0.02
CA ARG A 487 6.11 -3.13 -0.44
C ARG A 487 5.05 -3.46 0.62
N HIS A 488 5.24 -4.53 1.39
CA HIS A 488 4.33 -4.91 2.47
C HIS A 488 4.52 -4.02 3.69
N GLY A 489 5.75 -3.58 3.94
CA GLY A 489 6.07 -2.62 5.00
C GLY A 489 5.43 -1.26 4.74
N VAL A 490 5.55 -0.77 3.50
CA VAL A 490 4.89 0.47 3.05
C VAL A 490 3.37 0.34 3.19
N LEU A 491 2.78 -0.78 2.76
CA LEU A 491 1.34 -1.01 2.87
C LEU A 491 0.90 -0.95 4.34
N ALA A 492 1.58 -1.69 5.22
CA ALA A 492 1.27 -1.76 6.65
C ALA A 492 1.48 -0.42 7.36
N GLU A 493 2.50 0.35 7.01
CA GLU A 493 2.74 1.64 7.66
C GLU A 493 1.82 2.74 7.15
N ARG A 494 1.65 2.86 5.83
CA ARG A 494 0.89 3.95 5.22
C ARG A 494 -0.62 3.73 5.37
N PHE A 495 -1.07 2.47 5.40
CA PHE A 495 -2.48 2.11 5.36
C PHE A 495 -2.91 1.13 6.46
N GLY A 496 -2.01 0.75 7.38
CA GLY A 496 -2.35 -0.07 8.54
C GLY A 496 -3.25 0.63 9.56
N ALA A 497 -3.58 -0.10 10.62
CA ALA A 497 -4.42 0.37 11.72
C ALA A 497 -3.65 1.26 12.69
#